data_AF-A0A9W9IDV5-F1
#
_entry.id   AF-A0A9W9IDV5-F1
#
_cell.length_a   1.000
_cell.length_b   1.000
_cell.length_c   1.000
_cell.angle_alpha   90.00
_cell.angle_beta   90.00
_cell.angle_gamma   90.00
#
_symmetry.space_group_name_H-M   'P 1'
#
loop_
_entity.id
_entity.type
_entity.pdbx_description
1 polymer ?
#
loop_
_entity_poly.entity_id
_entity_poly.type
_entity_poly.pdbx_seq_one_letter_code
_entity_poly.pdbx_strand_id
1 'polypeptide(L)'
;MSSSSEASPGNWIVGSYTGSSDGVRITIATFVGVAWYNVIELIVLIFLTFKRYQGPYFWSLLISSIGILPYSIGYLMKFFALTSATWVPVTLLTVGWWTMVTGQSFVLYSRLHLVHENQRVLRMVKGMIIMNIFLLHVPTTVLTYAANFSGSRAAIAGYDIMEKIQLTGFCVQEVIISSLYMWETNRMLQLSSDLRSRKTVMQLLAVNVSCILMDLALMVIEFMNFYIYQTTLKATLYSIKLKLEIAVLGKLVYIAHRHVWRSSFTEAHGQYPSFVDPTRLVGDYRHPESTGTSQGSKGYATGLEGIDCDYEIH
;
A
#
# COMPACT_ATOMS: atom_id res chain seq x y z
N MET A 1 34.73 28.91 -28.09
CA MET A 1 33.87 28.10 -28.97
C MET A 1 33.27 26.99 -28.13
N SER A 2 32.01 27.18 -27.74
CA SER A 2 31.22 26.23 -26.94
C SER A 2 30.84 25.04 -27.80
N SER A 3 31.48 23.89 -27.59
CA SER A 3 30.96 22.63 -28.10
C SER A 3 29.75 22.23 -27.24
N SER A 4 28.59 22.53 -27.79
CA SER A 4 27.33 21.85 -27.51
C SER A 4 27.53 20.34 -27.60
N SER A 5 27.86 19.69 -26.48
CA SER A 5 27.69 18.25 -26.29
C SER A 5 26.22 17.96 -26.03
N GLU A 6 25.38 18.28 -27.02
CA GLU A 6 24.01 17.82 -27.09
C GLU A 6 24.02 16.29 -27.12
N ALA A 7 23.39 15.71 -26.09
CA ALA A 7 22.61 14.48 -26.15
C ALA A 7 23.12 13.37 -27.09
N SER A 8 24.30 12.79 -26.82
CA SER A 8 24.55 11.42 -27.28
C SER A 8 23.69 10.47 -26.45
N PRO A 9 22.90 9.56 -27.07
CA PRO A 9 22.30 8.45 -26.36
C PRO A 9 23.40 7.68 -25.62
N GLY A 10 23.30 7.58 -24.29
CA GLY A 10 24.28 6.88 -23.45
C GLY A 10 25.21 7.74 -22.60
N ASN A 11 25.19 9.07 -22.71
CA ASN A 11 25.89 9.91 -21.73
C ASN A 11 25.24 9.68 -20.34
N TRP A 12 26.04 9.45 -19.29
CA TRP A 12 25.61 9.12 -17.91
C TRP A 12 25.19 7.68 -17.62
N ILE A 13 25.02 6.84 -18.65
CA ILE A 13 24.85 5.39 -18.47
C ILE A 13 26.15 4.77 -17.96
N VAL A 14 27.29 5.30 -18.42
CA VAL A 14 28.64 4.87 -18.03
C VAL A 14 29.37 6.03 -17.35
N GLY A 15 30.09 5.73 -16.27
CA GLY A 15 30.93 6.70 -15.57
C GLY A 15 30.17 7.71 -14.69
N SER A 16 30.89 8.74 -14.26
CA SER A 16 30.41 9.81 -13.39
C SER A 16 29.87 11.00 -14.18
N TYR A 17 29.22 11.93 -13.48
CA TYR A 17 28.74 13.15 -14.09
C TYR A 17 29.89 14.13 -14.42
N THR A 18 30.00 14.49 -15.69
CA THR A 18 31.02 15.37 -16.30
C THR A 18 30.43 16.72 -16.71
N GLY A 19 29.13 16.95 -16.46
CA GLY A 19 28.48 18.23 -16.71
C GLY A 19 28.88 19.28 -15.66
N SER A 20 28.85 20.54 -16.07
CA SER A 20 29.19 21.70 -15.24
C SER A 20 27.99 22.33 -14.52
N SER A 21 26.76 21.81 -14.74
CA SER A 21 25.57 22.38 -14.09
C SER A 21 25.49 21.97 -12.62
N ASP A 22 25.64 22.95 -11.74
CA ASP A 22 25.42 22.80 -10.29
C ASP A 22 23.96 22.47 -9.97
N GLY A 23 23.02 22.98 -10.76
CA GLY A 23 21.60 22.69 -10.61
C GLY A 23 21.32 21.19 -10.68
N VAL A 24 21.90 20.48 -11.65
CA VAL A 24 21.76 19.01 -11.79
C VAL A 24 22.31 18.29 -10.56
N ARG A 25 23.48 18.69 -10.06
CA ARG A 25 24.12 18.07 -8.88
C ARG A 25 23.27 18.28 -7.63
N ILE A 26 22.76 19.49 -7.41
CA ILE A 26 21.88 19.83 -6.28
C ILE A 26 20.58 19.03 -6.37
N THR A 27 19.92 19.02 -7.53
CA THR A 27 18.66 18.27 -7.73
C THR A 27 18.83 16.79 -7.39
N ILE A 28 19.92 16.18 -7.83
CA ILE A 28 20.22 14.76 -7.56
C ILE A 28 20.48 14.52 -6.08
N ALA A 29 21.31 15.35 -5.45
CA ALA A 29 21.58 15.27 -4.02
C ALA A 29 20.29 15.42 -3.20
N THR A 30 19.40 16.33 -3.60
CA THR A 30 18.09 16.52 -2.98
C THR A 30 17.20 15.29 -3.14
N PHE A 31 17.05 14.73 -4.34
CA PHE A 31 16.21 13.54 -4.54
C PHE A 31 16.71 12.33 -3.76
N VAL A 32 18.02 12.11 -3.72
CA VAL A 32 18.62 11.03 -2.92
C VAL A 32 18.41 11.28 -1.42
N GLY A 33 18.60 12.52 -0.95
CA GLY A 33 18.36 12.89 0.44
C GLY A 33 16.90 12.66 0.86
N VAL A 34 15.94 13.05 0.01
CA VAL A 34 14.50 12.78 0.23
C VAL A 34 14.22 11.28 0.24
N ALA A 35 14.80 10.51 -0.69
CA ALA A 35 14.63 9.06 -0.71
C ALA A 35 15.15 8.40 0.58
N TRP A 36 16.29 8.84 1.10
CA TRP A 36 16.82 8.34 2.37
C TRP A 36 15.96 8.69 3.56
N TYR A 37 15.53 9.95 3.67
CA TYR A 37 14.61 10.38 4.71
C TYR A 37 13.34 9.51 4.71
N ASN A 38 12.73 9.36 3.53
CA ASN A 38 11.52 8.55 3.37
C ASN A 38 11.75 7.09 3.76
N VAL A 39 12.88 6.49 3.38
CA VAL A 39 13.19 5.08 3.67
C VAL A 39 13.48 4.85 5.15
N ILE A 40 14.21 5.75 5.80
CA ILE A 40 14.47 5.65 7.24
C ILE A 40 13.15 5.74 8.01
N GLU A 41 12.32 6.74 7.67
CA GLU A 41 10.98 6.88 8.25
C GLU A 41 10.14 5.62 7.97
N LEU A 42 10.17 5.11 6.73
CA LEU A 42 9.45 3.91 6.33
C LEU A 42 9.88 2.68 7.13
N ILE A 43 11.18 2.46 7.32
CA ILE A 43 11.70 1.34 8.12
C ILE A 43 11.18 1.44 9.56
N VAL A 44 11.24 2.64 10.16
CA VAL A 44 10.68 2.87 11.50
C VAL A 44 9.17 2.58 11.51
N LEU A 45 8.41 3.08 10.54
CA LEU A 45 6.97 2.83 10.40
C LEU A 45 6.64 1.34 10.24
N ILE A 46 7.46 0.57 9.53
CA ILE A 46 7.30 -0.89 9.40
C ILE A 46 7.40 -1.53 10.78
N PHE A 47 8.45 -1.26 11.55
CA PHE A 47 8.60 -1.85 12.88
C PHE A 47 7.52 -1.40 13.87
N LEU A 48 7.02 -0.17 13.76
CA LEU A 48 5.92 0.33 14.59
C LEU A 48 4.55 -0.24 14.20
N THR A 49 4.34 -0.58 12.92
CA THR A 49 3.04 -1.05 12.42
C THR A 49 2.82 -2.54 12.70
N PHE A 50 3.87 -3.37 12.58
CA PHE A 50 3.73 -4.82 12.69
C PHE A 50 4.01 -5.31 14.11
N LYS A 51 3.01 -5.92 14.76
CA LYS A 51 3.20 -6.59 16.05
C LYS A 51 3.92 -7.94 15.95
N ARG A 52 3.89 -8.57 14.77
CA ARG A 52 4.53 -9.86 14.50
C ARG A 52 5.34 -9.75 13.21
N TYR A 53 6.64 -9.94 13.31
CA TYR A 53 7.59 -9.88 12.19
C TYR A 53 7.64 -11.18 11.40
N GLN A 54 6.45 -11.71 11.07
CA GLN A 54 6.28 -13.00 10.43
C GLN A 54 5.32 -12.86 9.25
N GLY A 55 5.71 -13.39 8.10
CA GLY A 55 4.87 -13.44 6.90
C GLY A 55 5.51 -12.73 5.69
N PRO A 56 5.14 -13.17 4.47
CA PRO A 56 5.75 -12.69 3.24
C PRO A 56 5.58 -11.18 3.03
N TYR A 57 4.45 -10.61 3.49
CA TYR A 57 4.18 -9.18 3.38
C TYR A 57 5.16 -8.32 4.17
N PHE A 58 5.46 -8.69 5.41
CA PHE A 58 6.43 -7.97 6.25
C PHE A 58 7.82 -8.03 5.62
N TRP A 59 8.27 -9.22 5.23
CA TRP A 59 9.59 -9.40 4.63
C TRP A 59 9.72 -8.70 3.27
N SER A 60 8.71 -8.76 2.41
CA SER A 60 8.74 -8.06 1.12
C SER A 60 8.81 -6.54 1.30
N LEU A 61 8.05 -6.00 2.25
CA LEU A 61 8.03 -4.58 2.55
C LEU A 61 9.37 -4.09 3.14
N LEU A 62 9.93 -4.85 4.09
CA LEU A 62 11.21 -4.54 4.70
C LEU A 62 12.37 -4.64 3.69
N ILE A 63 12.45 -5.74 2.94
CA ILE A 63 13.51 -5.97 1.95
C ILE A 63 13.45 -4.92 0.85
N SER A 64 12.26 -4.57 0.35
CA SER A 64 12.10 -3.52 -0.66
C SER A 64 12.55 -2.15 -0.12
N SER A 65 12.20 -1.84 1.13
CA SER A 65 12.62 -0.58 1.78
C SER A 65 14.14 -0.50 1.95
N ILE A 66 14.75 -1.56 2.48
CA ILE A 66 16.20 -1.63 2.67
C ILE A 66 16.92 -1.56 1.32
N GLY A 67 16.38 -2.16 0.26
CA GLY A 67 16.96 -2.13 -1.09
C GLY A 67 17.15 -0.73 -1.68
N ILE A 68 16.33 0.24 -1.28
CA ILE A 68 16.47 1.64 -1.72
C ILE A 68 17.77 2.26 -1.22
N LEU A 69 18.29 1.85 -0.06
CA LEU A 69 19.54 2.37 0.51
C LEU A 69 20.77 2.04 -0.35
N PRO A 70 21.14 0.76 -0.60
CA PRO A 70 22.28 0.44 -1.45
C PRO A 70 22.08 0.89 -2.90
N TYR A 71 20.84 0.93 -3.40
CA TYR A 71 20.55 1.53 -4.71
C TYR A 71 21.00 3.00 -4.76
N SER A 72 20.58 3.79 -3.77
CA SER A 72 20.89 5.22 -3.68
C SER A 72 22.38 5.48 -3.40
N ILE A 73 23.01 4.68 -2.54
CA ILE A 73 24.45 4.75 -2.25
C ILE A 73 25.25 4.44 -3.51
N GLY A 74 24.94 3.33 -4.19
CA GLY A 74 25.62 2.93 -5.43
C GLY A 74 25.50 3.99 -6.51
N TYR A 75 24.31 4.60 -6.64
CA TYR A 75 24.08 5.72 -7.56
C TYR A 75 24.93 6.95 -7.20
N LEU A 76 24.95 7.40 -5.94
CA LEU A 76 25.78 8.54 -5.51
C LEU A 76 27.26 8.29 -5.74
N MET A 77 27.76 7.11 -5.36
CA MET A 77 29.16 6.73 -5.54
C MET A 77 29.55 6.76 -7.02
N LYS A 78 28.69 6.25 -7.91
CA LYS A 78 28.89 6.32 -9.36
C LYS A 78 28.85 7.76 -9.86
N PHE A 79 27.82 8.51 -9.47
CA PHE A 79 27.56 9.86 -9.96
C PHE A 79 28.68 10.85 -9.60
N PHE A 80 29.16 10.81 -8.35
CA PHE A 80 30.21 11.71 -7.84
C PHE A 80 31.63 11.15 -7.95
N ALA A 81 31.83 9.98 -8.58
CA ALA A 81 33.13 9.31 -8.68
C ALA A 81 33.82 9.12 -7.32
N LEU A 82 33.08 8.72 -6.28
CA LEU A 82 33.59 8.62 -4.90
C LEU A 82 34.60 7.46 -4.71
N THR A 83 34.73 6.57 -5.69
CA THR A 83 35.68 5.45 -5.66
C THR A 83 36.24 5.17 -7.04
N SER A 84 37.51 4.74 -7.10
CA SER A 84 38.15 4.22 -8.31
C SER A 84 37.70 2.81 -8.67
N ALA A 85 37.13 2.07 -7.71
CA ALA A 85 36.67 0.70 -7.89
C ALA A 85 35.24 0.66 -8.49
N THR A 86 35.11 0.74 -9.82
CA THR A 86 33.82 0.79 -10.54
C THR A 86 32.86 -0.34 -10.19
N TRP A 87 33.36 -1.51 -9.78
CA TRP A 87 32.52 -2.65 -9.40
C TRP A 87 31.69 -2.41 -8.14
N VAL A 88 32.19 -1.61 -7.18
CA VAL A 88 31.50 -1.33 -5.92
C VAL A 88 30.16 -0.60 -6.15
N PRO A 89 30.12 0.58 -6.79
CA PRO A 89 28.86 1.29 -7.02
C PRO A 89 27.91 0.51 -7.94
N VAL A 90 28.43 -0.17 -8.97
CA VAL A 90 27.62 -0.97 -9.89
C VAL A 90 26.95 -2.14 -9.16
N THR A 91 27.67 -2.81 -8.26
CA THR A 91 27.13 -3.94 -7.48
C THR A 91 26.11 -3.46 -6.46
N LEU A 92 26.38 -2.39 -5.72
CA LEU A 92 25.43 -1.80 -4.78
C LEU A 92 24.14 -1.35 -5.46
N LEU A 93 24.26 -0.68 -6.61
CA LEU A 93 23.12 -0.27 -7.43
C LEU A 93 22.31 -1.48 -7.88
N THR A 94 22.98 -2.52 -8.39
CA THR A 94 22.31 -3.74 -8.88
C THR A 94 21.59 -4.47 -7.76
N VAL A 95 22.25 -4.74 -6.63
CA VAL A 95 21.64 -5.46 -5.49
C VAL A 95 20.47 -4.67 -4.90
N GLY A 96 20.64 -3.36 -4.74
CA GLY A 96 19.57 -2.48 -4.26
C GLY A 96 18.39 -2.45 -5.21
N TRP A 97 18.65 -2.35 -6.52
CA TRP A 97 17.61 -2.38 -7.54
C TRP A 97 16.82 -3.70 -7.54
N TRP A 98 17.50 -4.85 -7.47
CA TRP A 98 16.85 -6.17 -7.41
C TRP A 98 15.90 -6.28 -6.21
N THR A 99 16.43 -5.99 -5.01
CA THR A 99 15.67 -6.09 -3.76
C THR A 99 14.53 -5.07 -3.70
N MET A 100 14.74 -3.85 -4.19
CA MET A 100 13.72 -2.80 -4.27
C MET A 100 12.56 -3.20 -5.19
N VAL A 101 12.83 -3.53 -6.45
CA VAL A 101 11.80 -3.77 -7.48
C VAL A 101 11.08 -5.10 -7.28
N THR A 102 11.84 -6.18 -7.05
CA THR A 102 11.23 -7.49 -6.76
C THR A 102 10.48 -7.46 -5.43
N GLY A 103 11.05 -6.83 -4.40
CA GLY A 103 10.40 -6.69 -3.10
C GLY A 103 9.06 -5.97 -3.21
N GLN A 104 8.99 -4.86 -3.97
CA GLN A 104 7.74 -4.16 -4.22
C GLN A 104 6.71 -5.10 -4.87
N SER A 105 7.10 -5.81 -5.93
CA SER A 105 6.22 -6.74 -6.64
C SER A 105 5.58 -7.77 -5.70
N PHE A 106 6.35 -8.25 -4.71
CA PHE A 106 5.84 -9.14 -3.66
C PHE A 106 4.96 -8.46 -2.62
N VAL A 107 5.13 -7.16 -2.35
CA VAL A 107 4.20 -6.36 -1.51
C VAL A 107 2.84 -6.31 -2.19
N LEU A 108 2.77 -5.98 -3.48
CA LEU A 108 1.52 -5.96 -4.24
C LEU A 108 0.87 -7.36 -4.32
N TYR A 109 1.67 -8.38 -4.62
CA TYR A 109 1.20 -9.78 -4.62
C TYR A 109 0.61 -10.19 -3.27
N SER A 110 1.29 -9.86 -2.18
CA SER A 110 0.85 -10.19 -0.83
C SER A 110 -0.46 -9.47 -0.48
N ARG A 111 -0.67 -8.23 -0.94
CA ARG A 111 -1.97 -7.54 -0.80
C ARG A 111 -3.07 -8.21 -1.60
N LEU A 112 -2.79 -8.56 -2.86
CA LEU A 112 -3.74 -9.29 -3.69
C LEU A 112 -4.10 -10.63 -3.05
N HIS A 113 -3.14 -11.32 -2.44
CA HIS A 113 -3.37 -12.59 -1.75
C HIS A 113 -4.31 -12.48 -0.55
N LEU A 114 -4.34 -11.33 0.13
CA LEU A 114 -5.25 -11.10 1.25
C LEU A 114 -6.69 -10.82 0.81
N VAL A 115 -6.90 -10.37 -0.43
CA VAL A 115 -8.22 -9.92 -0.92
C VAL A 115 -8.84 -10.90 -1.92
N HIS A 116 -8.04 -11.61 -2.70
CA HIS A 116 -8.52 -12.43 -3.81
C HIS A 116 -8.48 -13.94 -3.48
N GLU A 117 -9.62 -14.59 -3.62
CA GLU A 117 -9.81 -16.00 -3.21
C GLU A 117 -9.28 -17.01 -4.24
N ASN A 118 -9.21 -16.63 -5.53
CA ASN A 118 -8.88 -17.57 -6.60
C ASN A 118 -7.38 -17.88 -6.67
N GLN A 119 -6.99 -19.01 -6.09
CA GLN A 119 -5.60 -19.48 -6.02
C GLN A 119 -4.94 -19.70 -7.39
N ARG A 120 -5.71 -19.93 -8.47
CA ARG A 120 -5.14 -20.08 -9.81
C ARG A 120 -4.56 -18.75 -10.31
N VAL A 121 -5.30 -17.65 -10.14
CA VAL A 121 -4.86 -16.31 -10.54
C VAL A 121 -3.63 -15.90 -9.74
N LEU A 122 -3.60 -16.14 -8.44
CA LEU A 122 -2.44 -15.84 -7.60
C LEU A 122 -1.20 -16.61 -8.03
N ARG A 123 -1.33 -17.91 -8.35
CA ARG A 123 -0.19 -18.70 -8.87
C ARG A 123 0.31 -18.15 -10.20
N MET A 124 -0.57 -17.70 -11.08
CA MET A 124 -0.18 -17.05 -12.35
C MET A 124 0.55 -15.73 -12.11
N VAL A 125 0.05 -14.88 -11.19
CA VAL A 125 0.72 -13.63 -10.81
C VAL A 125 2.10 -13.89 -10.20
N LYS A 126 2.21 -14.83 -9.28
CA LYS A 126 3.51 -15.24 -8.72
C LYS A 126 4.45 -15.78 -9.80
N GLY A 127 3.93 -16.57 -10.73
CA GLY A 127 4.67 -17.04 -11.91
C GLY A 127 5.19 -15.90 -12.77
N MET A 128 4.36 -14.89 -13.06
CA MET A 128 4.75 -13.68 -13.79
C MET A 128 5.90 -12.94 -13.10
N ILE A 129 5.82 -12.72 -11.78
CA ILE A 129 6.89 -12.07 -11.00
C ILE A 129 8.20 -12.84 -11.12
N ILE A 130 8.15 -14.17 -10.97
CA ILE A 130 9.33 -15.02 -11.08
C ILE A 130 9.92 -14.99 -12.50
N MET A 131 9.08 -15.04 -13.54
CA MET A 131 9.54 -14.97 -14.92
C MET A 131 10.23 -13.64 -15.23
N ASN A 132 9.74 -12.52 -14.70
CA ASN A 132 10.37 -11.22 -14.87
C ASN A 132 11.78 -11.14 -14.26
N ILE A 133 12.10 -11.97 -13.26
CA ILE A 133 13.49 -12.08 -12.77
C ILE A 133 14.41 -12.58 -13.89
N PHE A 134 14.00 -13.61 -14.62
CA PHE A 134 14.82 -14.17 -15.69
C PHE A 134 14.80 -13.33 -16.96
N LEU A 135 13.65 -12.72 -17.29
CA LEU A 135 13.45 -11.98 -18.53
C LEU A 135 13.93 -10.53 -18.44
N LEU A 136 13.81 -9.90 -17.26
CA LEU A 136 14.09 -8.47 -17.08
C LEU A 136 15.28 -8.24 -16.16
N HIS A 137 15.36 -8.91 -15.00
CA HIS A 137 16.48 -8.68 -14.07
C HIS A 137 17.82 -9.17 -14.61
N VAL A 138 17.90 -10.43 -15.05
CA VAL A 138 19.17 -11.03 -15.50
C VAL A 138 19.77 -10.30 -16.72
N PRO A 139 19.04 -10.06 -17.83
CA PRO A 139 19.63 -9.41 -19.00
C PRO A 139 20.03 -7.96 -18.71
N THR A 140 19.24 -7.21 -17.94
CA THR A 140 19.61 -5.86 -17.50
C THR A 140 20.89 -5.89 -16.69
N THR A 141 21.04 -6.80 -15.73
CA THR A 141 22.29 -6.91 -14.94
C THR A 141 23.49 -7.19 -15.85
N VAL A 142 23.39 -8.16 -16.75
CA VAL A 142 24.49 -8.49 -17.68
C VAL A 142 24.87 -7.27 -18.51
N LEU A 143 23.89 -6.54 -19.04
CA LEU A 143 24.12 -5.33 -19.83
C LEU A 143 24.66 -4.17 -18.99
N THR A 144 24.24 -4.02 -17.74
CA THR A 144 24.79 -3.02 -16.81
C THR A 144 26.29 -3.23 -16.62
N TYR A 145 26.71 -4.46 -16.31
CA TYR A 145 28.13 -4.78 -16.14
C TYR A 145 28.86 -4.65 -17.48
N ALA A 146 28.31 -5.17 -18.58
CA ALA A 146 28.93 -5.05 -19.89
C ALA A 146 29.15 -3.58 -20.28
N ALA A 147 28.16 -2.70 -20.10
CA ALA A 147 28.27 -1.27 -20.40
C ALA A 147 29.33 -0.57 -19.53
N ASN A 148 29.42 -0.90 -18.24
CA ASN A 148 30.33 -0.23 -17.31
C ASN A 148 31.78 -0.77 -17.35
N PHE A 149 32.01 -2.01 -17.78
CA PHE A 149 33.36 -2.62 -17.82
C PHE A 149 33.96 -2.74 -19.22
N SER A 150 33.15 -3.02 -20.24
CA SER A 150 33.67 -3.14 -21.61
C SER A 150 33.76 -1.79 -22.32
N GLY A 151 32.95 -0.81 -21.92
CA GLY A 151 32.83 0.49 -22.61
C GLY A 151 32.38 0.38 -24.08
N SER A 152 31.95 -0.81 -24.53
CA SER A 152 31.57 -1.03 -25.91
C SER A 152 30.29 -0.26 -26.25
N ARG A 153 30.31 0.47 -27.37
CA ARG A 153 29.12 1.18 -27.89
C ARG A 153 27.92 0.25 -28.05
N ALA A 154 28.14 -1.01 -28.41
CA ALA A 154 27.08 -2.01 -28.53
C ALA A 154 26.49 -2.39 -27.16
N ALA A 155 27.31 -2.47 -26.11
CA ALA A 155 26.84 -2.76 -24.75
C ALA A 155 26.04 -1.60 -24.16
N ILE A 156 26.48 -0.36 -24.42
CA ILE A 156 25.78 0.86 -23.98
C ILE A 156 24.43 0.99 -24.69
N ALA A 157 24.40 0.81 -26.02
CA ALA A 157 23.15 0.83 -26.77
C ALA A 157 22.21 -0.33 -26.37
N GLY A 158 22.77 -1.50 -26.12
CA GLY A 158 22.01 -2.65 -25.60
C GLY A 158 21.38 -2.36 -24.25
N TYR A 159 22.12 -1.74 -23.32
CA TYR A 159 21.59 -1.33 -22.01
C TYR A 159 20.48 -0.28 -22.16
N ASP A 160 20.65 0.74 -22.99
CA ASP A 160 19.63 1.79 -23.21
C ASP A 160 18.29 1.22 -23.73
N ILE A 161 18.35 0.25 -24.66
CA ILE A 161 17.15 -0.44 -25.14
C ILE A 161 16.56 -1.34 -24.05
N MET A 162 17.41 -2.13 -23.39
CA MET A 162 16.97 -3.03 -22.33
C MET A 162 16.32 -2.27 -21.17
N GLU A 163 16.81 -1.09 -20.82
CA GLU A 163 16.25 -0.24 -19.77
C GLU A 163 14.81 0.18 -20.07
N LYS A 164 14.51 0.56 -21.33
CA LYS A 164 13.14 0.86 -21.76
C LYS A 164 12.25 -0.40 -21.68
N ILE A 165 12.78 -1.56 -22.08
CA ILE A 165 12.07 -2.85 -22.03
C ILE A 165 11.75 -3.26 -20.59
N GLN A 166 12.75 -3.26 -19.69
CA GLN A 166 12.53 -3.66 -18.31
C GLN A 166 11.57 -2.73 -17.58
N LEU A 167 11.68 -1.42 -17.79
CA LEU A 167 10.81 -0.45 -17.13
C LEU A 167 9.35 -0.63 -17.60
N THR A 168 9.16 -0.85 -18.92
CA THR A 168 7.85 -1.19 -19.48
C THR A 168 7.33 -2.52 -18.91
N GLY A 169 8.18 -3.55 -18.84
CA GLY A 169 7.80 -4.87 -18.33
C GLY A 169 7.37 -4.86 -16.86
N PHE A 170 8.10 -4.15 -15.99
CA PHE A 170 7.72 -3.96 -14.59
C PHE A 170 6.46 -3.09 -14.46
N CYS A 171 6.32 -2.03 -15.26
CA CYS A 171 5.11 -1.21 -15.28
C CYS A 171 3.87 -2.04 -15.66
N VAL A 172 3.95 -2.85 -16.71
CA VAL A 172 2.88 -3.77 -17.12
C VAL A 172 2.56 -4.76 -15.99
N GLN A 173 3.59 -5.31 -15.33
CA GLN A 173 3.41 -6.21 -14.19
C GLN A 173 2.64 -5.51 -13.05
N GLU A 174 3.05 -4.31 -12.65
CA GLU A 174 2.39 -3.54 -11.60
C GLU A 174 0.94 -3.21 -11.99
N VAL A 175 0.69 -2.76 -13.21
CA VAL A 175 -0.66 -2.48 -13.72
C VAL A 175 -1.55 -3.73 -13.69
N ILE A 176 -1.03 -4.90 -14.06
CA ILE A 176 -1.78 -6.16 -13.99
C ILE A 176 -2.17 -6.48 -12.54
N ILE A 177 -1.21 -6.43 -11.61
CA ILE A 177 -1.47 -6.76 -10.19
C ILE A 177 -2.44 -5.76 -9.58
N SER A 178 -2.22 -4.46 -9.81
CA SER A 178 -3.10 -3.39 -9.34
C SER A 178 -4.50 -3.51 -9.94
N SER A 179 -4.64 -3.85 -11.23
CA SER A 179 -5.95 -4.02 -11.86
C SER A 179 -6.74 -5.18 -11.28
N LEU A 180 -6.08 -6.33 -11.04
CA LEU A 180 -6.70 -7.47 -10.35
C LEU A 180 -7.16 -7.11 -8.94
N TYR A 181 -6.33 -6.36 -8.21
CA TYR A 181 -6.67 -5.86 -6.87
C TYR A 181 -7.88 -4.91 -6.92
N MET A 182 -7.89 -3.95 -7.85
CA MET A 182 -8.99 -2.99 -8.01
C MET A 182 -10.29 -3.67 -8.40
N TRP A 183 -10.24 -4.70 -9.25
CA TRP A 183 -11.41 -5.48 -9.65
C TRP A 183 -12.08 -6.15 -8.44
N GLU A 184 -11.31 -6.85 -7.60
CA GLU A 184 -11.85 -7.49 -6.39
C GLU A 184 -12.34 -6.44 -5.37
N THR A 185 -11.58 -5.36 -5.20
CA THR A 185 -11.93 -4.27 -4.29
C THR A 185 -13.24 -3.58 -4.70
N ASN A 186 -13.48 -3.40 -6.01
CA ASN A 186 -14.73 -2.84 -6.53
C ASN A 186 -15.92 -3.82 -6.36
N ARG A 187 -15.68 -5.13 -6.47
CA ARG A 187 -16.69 -6.14 -6.15
C ARG A 187 -17.10 -6.08 -4.68
N MET A 188 -16.13 -5.93 -3.76
CA MET A 188 -16.41 -5.71 -2.33
C MET A 188 -17.18 -4.40 -2.09
N LEU A 189 -16.88 -3.34 -2.85
CA LEU A 189 -17.59 -2.06 -2.76
C LEU A 189 -19.07 -2.19 -3.13
N GLN A 190 -19.38 -2.90 -4.22
CA GLN A 190 -20.76 -3.11 -4.68
C GLN A 190 -21.60 -3.88 -3.65
N LEU A 191 -20.98 -4.84 -2.96
CA LEU A 191 -21.62 -5.62 -1.90
C LEU A 191 -21.76 -4.86 -0.57
N SER A 192 -21.03 -3.74 -0.40
CA SER A 192 -21.09 -2.93 0.82
C SER A 192 -22.27 -1.95 0.80
N SER A 193 -23.19 -2.09 1.75
CA SER A 193 -24.32 -1.18 1.97
C SER A 193 -23.96 0.05 2.82
N ASP A 194 -22.83 0.02 3.53
CA ASP A 194 -22.41 1.09 4.44
C ASP A 194 -21.59 2.19 3.74
N LEU A 195 -22.11 3.42 3.73
CA LEU A 195 -21.45 4.63 3.19
C LEU A 195 -20.05 4.86 3.75
N ARG A 196 -19.77 4.50 5.02
CA ARG A 196 -18.45 4.66 5.61
C ARG A 196 -17.44 3.65 5.05
N SER A 197 -17.88 2.40 4.86
CA SER A 197 -17.05 1.36 4.22
C SER A 197 -16.71 1.77 2.78
N ARG A 198 -17.68 2.33 2.05
CA ARG A 198 -17.47 2.85 0.70
C ARG A 198 -16.39 3.93 0.63
N LYS A 199 -16.38 4.89 1.57
CA LYS A 199 -15.34 5.93 1.62
C LYS A 199 -13.95 5.34 1.83
N THR A 200 -13.81 4.34 2.72
CA THR A 200 -12.50 3.71 2.96
C THR A 200 -12.04 2.90 1.76
N VAL A 201 -12.94 2.17 1.10
CA VAL A 201 -12.65 1.44 -0.14
C VAL A 201 -12.26 2.37 -1.29
N MET A 202 -12.90 3.54 -1.43
CA MET A 202 -12.49 4.56 -2.39
C MET A 202 -11.09 5.13 -2.09
N GLN A 203 -10.73 5.31 -0.82
CA GLN A 203 -9.37 5.71 -0.45
C GLN A 203 -8.34 4.63 -0.79
N LEU A 204 -8.67 3.35 -0.62
CA LEU A 204 -7.83 2.22 -1.01
C LEU A 204 -7.63 2.19 -2.54
N LEU A 205 -8.68 2.49 -3.30
CA LEU A 205 -8.62 2.61 -4.76
C LEU A 205 -7.73 3.77 -5.20
N ALA A 206 -7.90 4.95 -4.59
CA ALA A 206 -7.13 6.16 -4.92
C ALA A 206 -5.61 5.94 -4.76
N VAL A 207 -5.20 5.23 -3.71
CA VAL A 207 -3.78 4.93 -3.49
C VAL A 207 -3.21 4.02 -4.59
N ASN A 208 -3.94 2.97 -5.00
CA ASN A 208 -3.47 2.11 -6.09
C ASN A 208 -3.38 2.87 -7.42
N VAL A 209 -4.35 3.75 -7.71
CA VAL A 209 -4.29 4.62 -8.89
C VAL A 209 -3.06 5.53 -8.83
N SER A 210 -2.75 6.10 -7.66
CA SER A 210 -1.53 6.93 -7.53
C SER A 210 -0.25 6.14 -7.80
N CYS A 211 -0.16 4.86 -7.43
CA CYS A 211 0.99 4.02 -7.75
C CYS A 211 1.16 3.83 -9.26
N ILE A 212 0.06 3.55 -9.98
CA ILE A 212 0.05 3.42 -11.45
C ILE A 212 0.51 4.73 -12.12
N LEU A 213 0.04 5.88 -11.63
CA LEU A 213 0.46 7.18 -12.15
C LEU A 213 1.96 7.43 -11.94
N MET A 214 2.52 7.01 -10.80
CA MET A 214 3.96 7.11 -10.54
C MET A 214 4.78 6.24 -11.49
N ASP A 215 4.30 5.05 -11.86
CA ASP A 215 4.95 4.21 -12.89
C ASP A 215 4.93 4.84 -14.26
N LEU A 216 3.77 5.36 -14.65
CA LEU A 216 3.63 6.06 -15.93
C LEU A 216 4.56 7.29 -15.98
N ALA A 217 4.70 8.02 -14.87
CA ALA A 217 5.63 9.14 -14.78
C ALA A 217 7.09 8.70 -14.99
N LEU A 218 7.53 7.62 -14.33
CA LEU A 218 8.88 7.06 -14.55
C LEU A 218 9.08 6.61 -15.99
N MET A 219 8.05 6.01 -16.59
CA MET A 219 8.08 5.58 -17.98
C MET A 219 8.22 6.76 -18.93
N VAL A 220 7.41 7.80 -18.79
CA VAL A 220 7.50 9.00 -19.63
C VAL A 220 8.90 9.62 -19.56
N ILE A 221 9.47 9.77 -18.36
CA ILE A 221 10.83 10.34 -18.19
C ILE A 221 11.88 9.47 -18.89
N GLU A 222 11.77 8.14 -18.80
CA GLU A 222 12.67 7.21 -19.48
C GLU A 222 12.57 7.32 -21.01
N PHE A 223 11.36 7.35 -21.55
CA PHE A 223 11.13 7.46 -23.00
C PHE A 223 11.53 8.85 -23.55
N MET A 224 11.59 9.86 -22.69
CA MET A 224 12.20 11.17 -23.01
C MET A 224 13.74 11.16 -22.93
N ASN A 225 14.37 10.01 -22.65
CA ASN A 225 15.81 9.82 -22.48
C ASN A 225 16.43 10.64 -21.34
N PHE A 226 15.63 10.96 -20.31
CA PHE A 226 16.10 11.66 -19.11
C PHE A 226 16.59 10.69 -18.02
N TYR A 227 17.59 9.87 -18.37
CA TYR A 227 18.11 8.78 -17.54
C TYR A 227 18.54 9.21 -16.11
N ILE A 228 19.27 10.33 -15.98
CA ILE A 228 19.71 10.85 -14.66
C ILE A 228 18.51 11.13 -13.75
N TYR A 229 17.49 11.78 -14.29
CA TYR A 229 16.30 12.14 -13.53
C TYR A 229 15.45 10.91 -13.23
N GLN A 230 15.32 9.99 -14.19
CA GLN A 230 14.63 8.72 -13.99
C GLN A 230 15.24 7.94 -12.82
N THR A 231 16.56 7.75 -12.83
CA THR A 231 17.25 6.88 -11.85
C THR A 231 17.18 7.42 -10.44
N THR A 232 17.25 8.75 -10.27
CA THR A 232 17.08 9.41 -8.97
C THR A 232 15.63 9.41 -8.51
N LEU A 233 14.69 9.78 -9.38
CA LEU A 233 13.25 9.77 -9.05
C LEU A 233 12.74 8.38 -8.72
N LYS A 234 13.31 7.33 -9.32
CA LYS A 234 12.95 5.93 -9.06
C LYS A 234 13.06 5.61 -7.56
N ALA A 235 14.18 5.94 -6.91
CA ALA A 235 14.34 5.70 -5.47
C ALA A 235 13.26 6.40 -4.63
N THR A 236 13.00 7.67 -4.93
CA THR A 236 12.00 8.47 -4.23
C THR A 236 10.60 7.91 -4.44
N LEU A 237 10.21 7.62 -5.68
CA LEU A 237 8.87 7.11 -6.00
C LEU A 237 8.64 5.71 -5.39
N TYR A 238 9.64 4.83 -5.41
CA TYR A 238 9.53 3.53 -4.72
C TYR A 238 9.36 3.69 -3.20
N SER A 239 10.06 4.64 -2.57
CA SER A 239 9.86 4.93 -1.14
C SER A 239 8.43 5.41 -0.84
N ILE A 240 7.87 6.26 -1.71
CA ILE A 240 6.50 6.78 -1.58
C ILE A 240 5.48 5.66 -1.79
N LYS A 241 5.66 4.81 -2.81
CA LYS A 241 4.82 3.64 -3.05
C LYS A 241 4.74 2.76 -1.80
N LEU A 242 5.87 2.38 -1.21
CA LEU A 242 5.88 1.53 -0.02
C LEU A 242 5.22 2.22 1.20
N LYS A 243 5.38 3.53 1.36
CA LYS A 243 4.71 4.30 2.43
C LYS A 243 3.19 4.31 2.25
N LEU A 244 2.74 4.47 1.01
CA LEU A 244 1.35 4.35 0.62
C LEU A 244 0.80 2.94 0.92
N GLU A 245 1.60 1.89 0.71
CA GLU A 245 1.21 0.51 1.02
C GLU A 245 0.96 0.27 2.52
N ILE A 246 1.80 0.84 3.38
CA ILE A 246 1.58 0.79 4.84
C ILE A 246 0.31 1.56 5.23
N ALA A 247 0.10 2.74 4.66
CA ALA A 247 -1.09 3.55 4.92
C ALA A 247 -2.38 2.81 4.53
N VAL A 248 -2.33 2.06 3.42
CA VAL A 248 -3.42 1.19 2.96
C VAL A 248 -3.65 0.04 3.94
N LEU A 249 -2.59 -0.67 4.37
CA LEU A 249 -2.70 -1.78 5.32
C LEU A 249 -3.39 -1.34 6.62
N GLY A 250 -2.99 -0.20 7.18
CA GLY A 250 -3.58 0.33 8.42
C GLY A 250 -5.10 0.52 8.31
N LYS A 251 -5.58 0.92 7.14
CA LYS A 251 -7.02 1.06 6.85
C LYS A 251 -7.72 -0.28 6.63
N LEU A 252 -7.05 -1.23 5.98
CA LEU A 252 -7.60 -2.56 5.71
C LEU A 252 -7.83 -3.34 7.01
N VAL A 253 -6.88 -3.31 7.95
CA VAL A 253 -6.99 -3.96 9.27
C VAL A 253 -8.14 -3.35 10.09
N TYR A 254 -8.29 -2.02 10.01
CA TYR A 254 -9.39 -1.32 10.67
C TYR A 254 -10.77 -1.74 10.13
N ILE A 255 -10.90 -1.96 8.83
CA ILE A 255 -12.12 -2.46 8.19
C ILE A 255 -12.38 -3.92 8.60
N ALA A 256 -11.37 -4.79 8.52
CA ALA A 256 -11.52 -6.22 8.83
C ALA A 256 -12.00 -6.44 10.28
N HIS A 257 -11.41 -5.76 11.26
CA HIS A 257 -11.86 -5.84 12.66
C HIS A 257 -13.32 -5.40 12.83
N ARG A 258 -13.78 -4.41 12.05
CA ARG A 258 -15.18 -3.95 12.12
C ARG A 258 -16.16 -4.91 11.47
N HIS A 259 -15.81 -5.53 10.33
CA HIS A 259 -16.67 -6.53 9.70
C HIS A 259 -16.80 -7.79 10.56
N VAL A 260 -15.71 -8.28 11.16
CA VAL A 260 -15.74 -9.41 12.10
C VAL A 260 -16.63 -9.09 13.31
N TRP A 261 -16.51 -7.88 13.87
CA TRP A 261 -17.38 -7.46 14.97
C TRP A 261 -18.83 -7.38 14.50
N ARG A 262 -19.11 -6.77 13.34
CA ARG A 262 -20.48 -6.63 12.82
C ARG A 262 -21.13 -7.99 12.49
N SER A 263 -20.40 -8.96 11.93
CA SER A 263 -20.92 -10.32 11.71
C SER A 263 -21.30 -11.01 13.03
N SER A 264 -20.51 -10.85 14.09
CA SER A 264 -20.86 -11.35 15.43
C SER A 264 -22.11 -10.70 16.03
N PHE A 265 -22.46 -9.47 15.64
CA PHE A 265 -23.70 -8.80 16.07
C PHE A 265 -24.89 -9.05 15.13
N THR A 266 -24.65 -9.44 13.87
CA THR A 266 -25.74 -9.64 12.88
C THR A 266 -26.25 -11.09 12.84
N GLU A 267 -25.44 -12.08 13.28
CA GLU A 267 -25.96 -13.42 13.63
C GLU A 267 -26.80 -13.41 14.92
N ALA A 268 -26.83 -12.30 15.67
CA ALA A 268 -27.61 -12.13 16.89
C ALA A 268 -28.93 -11.35 16.68
N HIS A 269 -29.50 -11.33 15.46
CA HIS A 269 -30.90 -10.95 15.30
C HIS A 269 -31.82 -12.15 15.59
N GLY A 270 -32.04 -12.38 16.88
CA GLY A 270 -33.07 -13.29 17.37
C GLY A 270 -33.04 -13.57 18.88
N GLN A 271 -31.89 -13.42 19.53
CA GLN A 271 -31.78 -13.73 20.96
C GLN A 271 -30.96 -12.66 21.68
N TYR A 272 -31.62 -11.87 22.52
CA TYR A 272 -30.93 -11.12 23.56
C TYR A 272 -30.13 -12.11 24.42
N PRO A 273 -28.90 -11.78 24.85
CA PRO A 273 -28.19 -12.59 25.82
C PRO A 273 -29.07 -12.77 27.06
N SER A 274 -29.21 -13.99 27.57
CA SER A 274 -30.15 -14.38 28.64
C SER A 274 -29.94 -13.67 29.98
N PHE A 275 -28.95 -12.78 30.10
CA PHE A 275 -28.68 -11.98 31.29
C PHE A 275 -29.24 -10.54 31.20
N VAL A 276 -29.80 -10.13 30.05
CA VAL A 276 -30.42 -8.82 29.88
C VAL A 276 -31.93 -9.01 29.79
N ASP A 277 -32.64 -8.62 30.86
CA ASP A 277 -34.09 -8.59 30.90
C ASP A 277 -34.60 -7.24 30.34
N PRO A 278 -35.23 -7.23 29.15
CA PRO A 278 -35.71 -5.99 28.52
C PRO A 278 -36.94 -5.40 29.24
N THR A 279 -37.58 -6.13 30.16
CA THR A 279 -38.72 -5.60 30.93
C THR A 279 -38.31 -4.55 31.95
N ARG A 280 -37.03 -4.48 32.35
CA ARG A 280 -36.51 -3.46 33.27
C ARG A 280 -36.23 -2.10 32.65
N LEU A 281 -36.26 -1.98 31.31
CA LEU A 281 -36.03 -0.73 30.60
C LEU A 281 -37.31 0.08 30.35
N VAL A 282 -38.48 -0.46 30.69
CA VAL A 282 -39.77 0.25 30.68
C VAL A 282 -40.06 0.81 32.08
N GLY A 283 -39.07 1.48 32.66
CA GLY A 283 -39.26 2.35 33.83
C GLY A 283 -39.54 3.77 33.31
N ASP A 284 -40.80 4.16 33.36
CA ASP A 284 -41.32 5.43 32.87
C ASP A 284 -40.70 6.63 33.61
N TYR A 285 -39.66 7.23 33.03
CA TYR A 285 -39.02 8.46 33.52
C TYR A 285 -39.52 9.72 32.81
N ARG A 286 -40.79 9.76 32.39
CA ARG A 286 -41.38 10.93 31.71
C ARG A 286 -42.60 11.51 32.40
N HIS A 287 -42.55 11.75 33.71
CA HIS A 287 -43.42 12.75 34.33
C HIS A 287 -42.72 13.42 35.53
N PRO A 288 -42.44 14.75 35.49
CA PRO A 288 -42.10 15.49 36.70
C PRO A 288 -43.37 15.77 37.53
N GLU A 289 -43.27 15.53 38.84
CA GLU A 289 -44.31 15.81 39.83
C GLU A 289 -44.72 17.29 39.82
N SER A 290 -46.01 17.56 39.69
CA SER A 290 -46.60 18.87 39.99
C SER A 290 -47.15 18.88 41.42
N THR A 291 -46.55 19.69 42.27
CA THR A 291 -47.00 19.95 43.63
C THR A 291 -48.27 20.81 43.66
N GLY A 292 -49.24 20.40 44.49
CA GLY A 292 -50.18 21.29 45.18
C GLY A 292 -51.63 21.31 44.67
N THR A 293 -52.58 20.77 45.43
CA THR A 293 -53.47 21.58 46.31
C THR A 293 -54.48 20.69 47.07
N SER A 294 -54.85 21.21 48.24
CA SER A 294 -55.66 20.64 49.31
C SER A 294 -57.17 20.63 49.03
N GLN A 295 -57.88 19.61 49.54
CA GLN A 295 -59.25 19.56 50.10
C GLN A 295 -59.64 18.06 50.18
N GLY A 296 -60.20 17.47 51.24
CA GLY A 296 -60.96 17.96 52.37
C GLY A 296 -62.27 17.15 52.47
N SER A 297 -62.41 16.35 53.54
CA SER A 297 -63.68 15.97 54.20
C SER A 297 -64.55 14.79 53.70
N LYS A 298 -64.65 13.78 54.59
CA LYS A 298 -65.85 13.05 55.11
C LYS A 298 -66.92 12.44 54.17
N GLY A 299 -67.25 11.17 54.45
CA GLY A 299 -68.64 10.80 54.81
C GLY A 299 -69.21 9.47 54.25
N TYR A 300 -69.73 8.63 55.17
CA TYR A 300 -70.84 7.65 55.07
C TYR A 300 -70.73 6.47 54.08
N ALA A 301 -70.80 5.17 54.43
CA ALA A 301 -71.76 4.34 55.19
C ALA A 301 -72.81 3.59 54.31
N THR A 302 -72.94 2.29 54.62
CA THR A 302 -74.12 1.37 54.54
C THR A 302 -74.67 0.79 53.22
N GLY A 303 -74.97 -0.53 53.28
CA GLY A 303 -76.10 -1.21 52.61
C GLY A 303 -75.69 -2.26 51.56
N LEU A 304 -75.63 -3.57 51.88
CA LEU A 304 -76.70 -4.59 51.97
C LEU A 304 -77.16 -5.21 50.63
N GLU A 305 -77.11 -6.56 50.63
CA GLU A 305 -78.03 -7.55 50.04
C GLU A 305 -77.84 -8.20 48.65
N GLY A 306 -78.07 -9.53 48.66
CA GLY A 306 -78.28 -10.46 47.53
C GLY A 306 -77.19 -11.55 47.46
N ILE A 307 -77.17 -12.60 48.29
CA ILE A 307 -77.97 -13.86 48.24
C ILE A 307 -78.01 -14.48 46.83
N ASP A 308 -77.27 -15.58 46.62
CA ASP A 308 -77.91 -16.89 46.41
C ASP A 308 -76.91 -18.05 46.57
N CYS A 309 -77.38 -19.10 47.24
CA CYS A 309 -76.66 -20.35 47.55
C CYS A 309 -77.06 -21.47 46.58
N ASP A 310 -76.12 -22.39 46.41
CA ASP A 310 -76.27 -23.84 46.23
C ASP A 310 -76.94 -24.43 44.98
N TYR A 311 -76.23 -25.45 44.44
CA TYR A 311 -76.61 -26.72 43.79
C TYR A 311 -75.50 -27.03 42.75
N GLU A 312 -74.89 -28.21 42.60
CA GLU A 312 -75.24 -29.57 43.00
C GLU A 312 -73.99 -30.47 42.82
N ILE A 313 -74.06 -31.65 43.43
CA ILE A 313 -73.05 -32.72 43.51
C ILE A 313 -72.98 -33.50 42.19
N HIS A 314 -71.76 -33.71 41.65
CA HIS A 314 -71.20 -35.04 41.33
C HIS A 314 -69.75 -34.99 40.85
#